data_AF-A0A2E6A4P3-F1
#
_entry.id   AF-A0A2E6A4P3-F1
#
_cell.length_a   1.000
_cell.length_b   1.000
_cell.length_c   1.000
_cell.angle_alpha   90.00
_cell.angle_beta   90.00
_cell.angle_gamma   90.00
#
_symmetry.space_group_name_H-M   'P 1'
#
loop_
_entity.id
_entity.type
_entity.pdbx_description
1 polymer ?
#
loop_
_entity_poly.entity_id
_entity_poly.type
_entity_poly.pdbx_seq_one_letter_code
_entity_poly.pdbx_strand_id
1 'polypeptide(L)'
;MITSLCARVLQSTKEETHMTSVISEARASYHPVEQFYFEYFLGLTTELPEGIERWSELDAFGLSDSEVLASPYVLLVSSWATHHDDLTRVNNAVARLVLETVADSLPNFVLLNHIDDSYITSRPPSARRNRSVASLPTLLFEINWATSGPGFTWEERYHVGYIAEYDVYIVTASQDSDDVYGFCDICIGHFRDSEDHINDSMKIISDWWNGKVQEYGAEIYEDITDVGSATIDQILGITAEVWEGSESDSGPPPP
;
A
#
# COMPACT_ATOMS: atom_id res chain seq x y z
N MET A 1 -1.91 -46.17 -40.90
CA MET A 1 -2.94 -45.94 -39.85
C MET A 1 -2.38 -45.25 -38.59
N ILE A 2 -1.06 -45.20 -38.38
CA ILE A 2 -0.43 -44.60 -37.18
C ILE A 2 -0.22 -43.06 -37.31
N THR A 3 -0.06 -42.53 -38.53
CA THR A 3 0.23 -41.11 -38.76
C THR A 3 -0.96 -40.16 -38.49
N SER A 4 -2.20 -40.64 -38.59
CA SER A 4 -3.41 -39.84 -38.35
C SER A 4 -3.72 -39.67 -36.85
N LEU A 5 -3.27 -40.61 -36.01
CA LEU A 5 -3.50 -40.58 -34.57
C LEU A 5 -2.59 -39.55 -33.88
N CYS A 6 -1.33 -39.44 -34.31
CA CYS A 6 -0.39 -38.44 -33.76
C CYS A 6 -0.80 -36.99 -34.08
N ALA A 7 -1.42 -36.74 -35.24
CA ALA A 7 -1.88 -35.41 -35.60
C ALA A 7 -3.05 -34.92 -34.72
N ARG A 8 -3.98 -35.82 -34.36
CA ARG A 8 -5.10 -35.48 -33.46
C ARG A 8 -4.67 -35.24 -32.02
N VAL A 9 -3.70 -36.00 -31.51
CA VAL A 9 -3.16 -35.79 -30.16
C VAL A 9 -2.41 -34.45 -30.08
N LEU A 10 -1.64 -34.09 -31.12
CA LEU A 10 -0.93 -32.80 -31.17
C LEU A 10 -1.86 -31.59 -31.39
N GLN A 11 -2.99 -31.76 -32.07
CA GLN A 11 -4.02 -30.72 -32.17
C GLN A 11 -4.79 -30.56 -30.86
N SER A 12 -5.13 -31.66 -30.19
CA SER A 12 -5.80 -31.64 -28.88
C SER A 12 -4.93 -30.96 -27.81
N THR A 13 -3.62 -31.24 -27.77
CA THR A 13 -2.73 -30.59 -26.80
C THR A 13 -2.48 -29.13 -27.14
N LYS A 14 -2.43 -28.74 -28.43
CA LYS A 14 -2.35 -27.32 -28.82
C LYS A 14 -3.63 -26.55 -28.49
N GLU A 15 -4.80 -27.15 -28.69
CA GLU A 15 -6.08 -26.55 -28.32
C GLU A 15 -6.25 -26.46 -26.80
N GLU A 16 -5.84 -27.47 -26.03
CA GLU A 16 -5.81 -27.40 -24.56
C GLU A 16 -4.81 -26.36 -24.05
N THR A 17 -3.62 -26.25 -24.64
CA THR A 17 -2.61 -25.26 -24.22
C THR A 17 -3.06 -23.83 -24.57
N HIS A 18 -3.65 -23.64 -25.75
CA HIS A 18 -4.18 -22.34 -26.17
C HIS A 18 -5.44 -21.95 -25.38
N MET A 19 -6.29 -22.91 -25.02
CA MET A 19 -7.48 -22.66 -24.20
C MET A 19 -7.11 -22.41 -22.73
N THR A 20 -6.06 -23.05 -22.20
CA THR A 20 -5.54 -22.76 -20.85
C THR A 20 -4.87 -21.39 -20.78
N SER A 21 -4.13 -20.99 -21.83
CA SER A 21 -3.52 -19.65 -21.96
C SER A 21 -4.57 -18.54 -22.14
N VAL A 22 -5.63 -18.77 -22.93
CA VAL A 22 -6.72 -17.81 -23.10
C VAL A 22 -7.60 -17.73 -21.84
N ILE A 23 -7.75 -18.82 -21.09
CA ILE A 23 -8.45 -18.83 -19.79
C ILE A 23 -7.60 -18.15 -18.69
N SER A 24 -6.26 -18.18 -18.76
CA SER A 24 -5.41 -17.43 -17.82
C SER A 24 -5.39 -15.94 -18.11
N GLU A 25 -5.37 -15.53 -19.39
CA GLU A 25 -5.48 -14.10 -19.77
C GLU A 25 -6.88 -13.51 -19.55
N ALA A 26 -7.93 -14.33 -19.56
CA ALA A 26 -9.32 -13.88 -19.39
C ALA A 26 -9.84 -13.90 -17.93
N ARG A 27 -8.99 -14.13 -16.92
CA ARG A 27 -9.42 -14.32 -15.52
C ARG A 27 -8.66 -13.51 -14.46
N ALA A 28 -7.65 -12.74 -14.84
CA ALA A 28 -6.99 -11.84 -13.91
C ALA A 28 -7.96 -10.72 -13.50
N SER A 29 -8.18 -10.53 -12.19
CA SER A 29 -9.00 -9.41 -11.69
C SER A 29 -8.22 -8.09 -11.75
N TYR A 30 -6.90 -8.20 -11.86
CA TYR A 30 -5.95 -7.11 -11.90
C TYR A 30 -5.23 -7.05 -13.26
N HIS A 31 -4.81 -5.84 -13.64
CA HIS A 31 -3.98 -5.64 -14.82
C HIS A 31 -2.58 -6.28 -14.61
N PRO A 32 -1.87 -6.73 -15.65
CA PRO A 32 -0.55 -7.38 -15.49
C PRO A 32 0.48 -6.59 -14.67
N VAL A 33 0.46 -5.25 -14.76
CA VAL A 33 1.35 -4.39 -13.96
C VAL A 33 0.97 -4.39 -12.48
N GLU A 34 -0.34 -4.45 -12.16
CA GLU A 34 -0.81 -4.55 -10.77
C GLU A 34 -0.46 -5.91 -10.18
N GLN A 35 -0.64 -6.98 -10.96
CA GLN A 35 -0.22 -8.32 -10.57
C GLN A 35 1.27 -8.35 -10.26
N PHE A 36 2.09 -7.70 -11.08
CA PHE A 36 3.51 -7.58 -10.81
C PHE A 36 3.80 -6.90 -9.46
N TYR A 37 3.14 -5.78 -9.15
CA TYR A 37 3.33 -5.11 -7.85
C TYR A 37 2.94 -6.00 -6.67
N PHE A 38 1.81 -6.71 -6.78
CA PHE A 38 1.42 -7.67 -5.75
C PHE A 38 2.43 -8.81 -5.62
N GLU A 39 2.87 -9.41 -6.72
CA GLU A 39 3.86 -10.49 -6.70
C GLU A 39 5.19 -10.05 -6.10
N TYR A 40 5.67 -8.86 -6.44
CA TYR A 40 6.91 -8.30 -5.88
C TYR A 40 6.76 -8.04 -4.37
N PHE A 41 5.67 -7.39 -3.96
CA PHE A 41 5.36 -7.13 -2.54
C PHE A 41 5.22 -8.41 -1.71
N LEU A 42 4.63 -9.45 -2.29
CA LEU A 42 4.46 -10.77 -1.66
C LEU A 42 5.73 -11.64 -1.74
N GLY A 43 6.81 -11.14 -2.35
CA GLY A 43 8.06 -11.88 -2.52
C GLY A 43 7.98 -13.08 -3.46
N LEU A 44 6.96 -13.14 -4.33
CA LEU A 44 6.78 -14.18 -5.34
C LEU A 44 7.69 -13.96 -6.55
N THR A 45 8.06 -12.70 -6.81
CA THR A 45 8.98 -12.28 -7.86
C THR A 45 10.06 -11.37 -7.25
N THR A 46 11.32 -11.56 -7.65
CA THR A 46 12.48 -10.83 -7.08
C THR A 46 13.07 -9.75 -8.00
N GLU A 47 12.70 -9.73 -9.28
CA GLU A 47 13.25 -8.81 -10.27
C GLU A 47 12.16 -7.85 -10.76
N LEU A 48 12.49 -6.55 -10.81
CA LEU A 48 11.67 -5.55 -11.50
C LEU A 48 11.79 -5.78 -13.02
N PRO A 49 10.68 -5.94 -13.75
CA PRO A 49 10.69 -6.09 -15.20
C PRO A 49 11.46 -4.95 -15.86
N GLU A 50 12.33 -5.30 -16.81
CA GLU A 50 12.92 -4.32 -17.72
C GLU A 50 11.78 -3.58 -18.45
N GLY A 51 11.74 -2.25 -18.33
CA GLY A 51 10.71 -1.43 -18.97
C GLY A 51 9.53 -1.01 -18.08
N ILE A 52 9.56 -1.24 -16.76
CA ILE A 52 8.78 -0.39 -15.85
C ILE A 52 9.41 1.00 -15.94
N GLU A 53 8.76 1.90 -16.67
CA GLU A 53 9.21 3.27 -16.87
C GLU A 53 9.43 3.93 -15.50
N ARG A 54 10.70 4.01 -15.09
CA ARG A 54 11.10 4.90 -14.00
C ARG A 54 10.84 6.30 -14.54
N TRP A 55 10.01 7.05 -13.83
CA TRP A 55 9.47 8.38 -14.16
C TRP A 55 10.46 9.38 -14.81
N SER A 56 11.77 9.17 -14.65
CA SER A 56 12.82 9.90 -15.37
C SER A 56 12.70 9.88 -16.91
N GLU A 57 11.91 8.98 -17.51
CA GLU A 57 11.77 8.89 -18.98
C GLU A 57 10.44 9.43 -19.55
N LEU A 58 9.43 9.72 -18.71
CA LEU A 58 8.12 10.23 -19.17
C LEU A 58 8.07 11.75 -19.39
N ASP A 59 9.05 12.50 -18.87
CA ASP A 59 9.34 13.88 -19.29
C ASP A 59 9.59 13.99 -20.80
N ALA A 60 9.97 12.88 -21.47
CA ALA A 60 10.24 12.85 -22.91
C ALA A 60 8.99 12.76 -23.80
N PHE A 61 7.82 12.39 -23.26
CA PHE A 61 6.62 12.10 -24.05
C PHE A 61 5.55 13.19 -24.09
N GLY A 62 5.75 14.32 -23.39
CA GLY A 62 4.88 15.50 -23.52
C GLY A 62 3.41 15.25 -23.15
N LEU A 63 3.14 14.24 -22.32
CA LEU A 63 1.85 14.03 -21.70
C LEU A 63 1.69 15.04 -20.56
N SER A 64 0.48 15.58 -20.36
CA SER A 64 0.24 16.49 -19.25
C SER A 64 0.36 15.72 -17.91
N ASP A 65 1.00 16.32 -16.90
CA ASP A 65 1.20 15.70 -15.57
C ASP A 65 -0.11 15.08 -15.01
N SER A 66 -1.26 15.69 -15.32
CA SER A 66 -2.58 15.24 -14.90
C SER A 66 -3.05 13.91 -15.49
N GLU A 67 -2.66 13.58 -16.73
CA GLU A 67 -3.07 12.33 -17.41
C GLU A 67 -2.17 11.14 -17.02
N VAL A 68 -0.90 11.41 -16.69
CA VAL A 68 0.08 10.40 -16.27
C VAL A 68 -0.08 10.05 -14.78
N LEU A 69 -0.30 11.05 -13.91
CA LEU A 69 -0.53 10.84 -12.46
C LEU A 69 -1.83 10.08 -12.17
N ALA A 70 -2.79 10.12 -13.10
CA ALA A 70 -4.03 9.35 -13.04
C ALA A 70 -3.83 7.85 -13.36
N SER A 71 -2.62 7.43 -13.76
CA SER A 71 -2.26 6.03 -14.01
C SER A 71 -1.63 5.39 -12.77
N PRO A 72 -2.37 4.57 -12.01
CA PRO A 72 -1.86 3.84 -10.85
C PRO A 72 -0.93 2.65 -11.20
N TYR A 73 -0.51 2.52 -12.47
CA TYR A 73 0.59 1.67 -12.94
C TYR A 73 1.95 2.37 -12.86
N VAL A 74 1.96 3.56 -12.26
CA VAL A 74 3.14 4.40 -12.18
C VAL A 74 3.73 4.24 -10.79
N LEU A 75 4.96 3.69 -10.75
CA LEU A 75 5.80 3.83 -9.58
C LEU A 75 6.09 5.32 -9.41
N LEU A 76 5.61 5.88 -8.30
CA LEU A 76 5.98 7.24 -7.93
C LEU A 76 7.50 7.28 -7.80
N VAL A 77 8.11 8.34 -8.35
CA VAL A 77 9.53 8.59 -8.14
C VAL A 77 9.66 9.55 -6.98
N SER A 78 10.66 9.26 -6.16
CA SER A 78 10.91 9.98 -4.93
C SER A 78 11.35 11.41 -5.24
N SER A 79 10.98 12.36 -4.38
CA SER A 79 11.41 13.75 -4.57
C SER A 79 12.93 13.94 -4.46
N TRP A 80 13.40 15.14 -4.77
CA TRP A 80 14.79 15.52 -4.51
C TRP A 80 15.13 15.56 -3.00
N ALA A 81 14.12 15.55 -2.11
CA ALA A 81 14.29 15.57 -0.66
C ALA A 81 14.24 14.18 -0.02
N THR A 82 13.58 13.21 -0.65
CA THR A 82 13.38 11.85 -0.16
C THR A 82 13.90 10.85 -1.19
N HIS A 83 14.87 10.00 -0.81
CA HIS A 83 15.29 8.88 -1.66
C HIS A 83 14.58 7.61 -1.21
N HIS A 84 13.46 7.27 -1.86
CA HIS A 84 12.75 6.02 -1.63
C HIS A 84 13.34 4.91 -2.49
N ASP A 85 13.67 3.78 -1.86
CA ASP A 85 14.11 2.57 -2.53
C ASP A 85 12.98 1.93 -3.36
N ASP A 86 13.35 0.96 -4.21
CA ASP A 86 12.40 0.29 -5.09
C ASP A 86 11.29 -0.44 -4.30
N LEU A 87 11.60 -0.95 -3.09
CA LEU A 87 10.63 -1.60 -2.22
C LEU A 87 9.56 -0.61 -1.71
N THR A 88 9.97 0.56 -1.24
CA THR A 88 9.07 1.62 -0.76
C THR A 88 8.14 2.09 -1.88
N ARG A 89 8.66 2.21 -3.10
CA ARG A 89 7.88 2.57 -4.29
C ARG A 89 6.81 1.52 -4.62
N VAL A 90 7.18 0.23 -4.54
CA VAL A 90 6.20 -0.85 -4.75
C VAL A 90 5.19 -0.87 -3.60
N ASN A 91 5.60 -0.70 -2.35
CA ASN A 91 4.69 -0.65 -1.21
C ASN A 91 3.65 0.49 -1.34
N ASN A 92 4.07 1.66 -1.83
CA ASN A 92 3.15 2.75 -2.14
C ASN A 92 2.19 2.39 -3.27
N ALA A 93 2.70 1.81 -4.36
CA ALA A 93 1.87 1.40 -5.49
C ALA A 93 0.79 0.42 -5.02
N VAL A 94 1.17 -0.63 -4.30
CA VAL A 94 0.24 -1.63 -3.74
C VAL A 94 -0.78 -0.97 -2.80
N ALA A 95 -0.35 -0.05 -1.93
CA ALA A 95 -1.28 0.65 -1.03
C ALA A 95 -2.35 1.43 -1.80
N ARG A 96 -1.96 2.14 -2.86
CA ARG A 96 -2.91 2.85 -3.74
C ARG A 96 -3.86 1.89 -4.48
N LEU A 97 -3.43 0.66 -4.78
CA LEU A 97 -4.32 -0.37 -5.34
C LEU A 97 -5.36 -0.85 -4.32
N VAL A 98 -4.91 -1.10 -3.08
CA VAL A 98 -5.75 -1.59 -1.99
C VAL A 98 -6.78 -0.53 -1.57
N LEU A 99 -6.35 0.73 -1.48
CA LEU A 99 -7.12 1.85 -0.95
C LEU A 99 -7.97 2.59 -1.98
N GLU A 100 -7.95 2.15 -3.24
CA GLU A 100 -8.58 2.85 -4.36
C GLU A 100 -10.04 3.24 -4.11
N THR A 101 -10.81 2.38 -3.45
CA THR A 101 -12.25 2.61 -3.21
C THR A 101 -12.53 3.63 -2.10
N VAL A 102 -11.55 3.91 -1.25
CA VAL A 102 -11.63 4.86 -0.12
C VAL A 102 -10.71 6.07 -0.30
N ALA A 103 -10.02 6.19 -1.44
CA ALA A 103 -8.99 7.19 -1.69
C ALA A 103 -9.46 8.64 -1.44
N ASP A 104 -10.72 8.95 -1.78
CA ASP A 104 -11.33 10.28 -1.59
C ASP A 104 -11.54 10.64 -0.10
N SER A 105 -11.42 9.68 0.82
CA SER A 105 -11.63 9.87 2.26
C SER A 105 -10.35 9.93 3.07
N LEU A 106 -9.20 9.59 2.45
CA LEU A 106 -7.91 9.50 3.15
C LEU A 106 -7.35 10.90 3.48
N PRO A 107 -6.44 11.00 4.48
CA PRO A 107 -5.70 12.22 4.74
C PRO A 107 -5.07 12.78 3.45
N ASN A 108 -5.24 14.09 3.26
CA ASN A 108 -4.78 14.81 2.09
C ASN A 108 -4.48 16.28 2.43
N PHE A 109 -3.21 16.58 2.60
CA PHE A 109 -2.72 17.93 2.75
C PHE A 109 -2.95 18.77 1.47
N VAL A 110 -3.46 19.99 1.65
CA VAL A 110 -3.76 20.91 0.55
C VAL A 110 -3.03 22.24 0.74
N LEU A 111 -2.25 22.63 -0.26
CA LEU A 111 -1.63 23.93 -0.37
C LEU A 111 -2.39 24.81 -1.35
N LEU A 112 -2.55 26.09 -1.02
CA LEU A 112 -3.01 27.10 -1.96
C LEU A 112 -1.80 27.68 -2.70
N ASN A 113 -1.80 27.58 -4.02
CA ASN A 113 -0.84 28.26 -4.87
C ASN A 113 -1.24 29.74 -5.01
N HIS A 114 -0.49 30.64 -4.37
CA HIS A 114 -0.79 32.08 -4.40
C HIS A 114 -0.53 32.76 -5.75
N ILE A 115 0.03 32.07 -6.75
CA ILE A 115 0.28 32.64 -8.08
C ILE A 115 -0.96 32.56 -8.96
N ASP A 116 -1.70 31.46 -8.89
CA ASP A 116 -2.85 31.16 -9.75
C ASP A 116 -4.14 30.82 -8.98
N ASP A 117 -4.11 30.95 -7.65
CA ASP A 117 -5.18 30.57 -6.71
C ASP A 117 -5.64 29.10 -6.85
N SER A 118 -4.79 28.22 -7.40
CA SER A 118 -5.06 26.79 -7.51
C SER A 118 -4.75 26.04 -6.21
N TYR A 119 -5.37 24.88 -6.03
CA TYR A 119 -5.07 23.96 -4.94
C TYR A 119 -4.08 22.89 -5.41
N ILE A 120 -3.03 22.68 -4.64
CA ILE A 120 -2.06 21.60 -4.82
C ILE A 120 -2.31 20.60 -3.68
N THR A 121 -2.58 19.35 -4.04
CA THR A 121 -2.81 18.27 -3.07
C THR A 121 -1.57 17.38 -2.98
N SER A 122 -1.25 16.88 -1.79
CA SER A 122 -0.18 15.87 -1.64
C SER A 122 -0.56 14.56 -2.33
N ARG A 123 -1.85 14.21 -2.32
CA ARG A 123 -2.36 12.99 -2.96
C ARG A 123 -2.63 13.21 -4.45
N PRO A 124 -2.10 12.35 -5.35
CA PRO A 124 -2.45 12.42 -6.77
C PRO A 124 -3.91 11.98 -6.97
N PRO A 125 -4.59 12.53 -7.99
CA PRO A 125 -5.97 12.15 -8.29
C PRO A 125 -6.05 10.65 -8.62
N SER A 126 -6.96 9.94 -7.95
CA SER A 126 -7.23 8.53 -8.26
C SER A 126 -8.35 8.42 -9.30
N ALA A 127 -8.07 7.83 -10.47
CA ALA A 127 -9.11 7.40 -11.38
C ALA A 127 -9.70 6.07 -10.88
N ARG A 128 -11.00 6.04 -10.54
CA ARG A 128 -11.70 4.80 -10.19
C ARG A 128 -11.68 3.85 -11.39
N ARG A 129 -11.16 2.64 -11.20
CA ARG A 129 -11.05 1.62 -12.23
C ARG A 129 -12.33 0.81 -12.31
N ASN A 130 -12.66 0.41 -13.53
CA ASN A 130 -13.76 -0.50 -13.79
C ASN A 130 -13.24 -1.94 -13.70
N ARG A 131 -13.22 -2.50 -12.48
CA ARG A 131 -12.77 -3.87 -12.19
C ARG A 131 -13.95 -4.81 -11.95
N SER A 132 -13.76 -6.09 -12.27
CA SER A 132 -14.72 -7.14 -11.90
C SER A 132 -14.75 -7.40 -10.39
N VAL A 133 -13.62 -7.17 -9.71
CA VAL A 133 -13.45 -7.31 -8.26
C VAL A 133 -12.67 -6.09 -7.75
N ALA A 134 -13.24 -5.37 -6.78
CA ALA A 134 -12.56 -4.27 -6.08
C ALA A 134 -12.31 -4.69 -4.64
N SER A 135 -11.14 -4.36 -4.09
CA SER A 135 -10.91 -4.49 -2.65
C SER A 135 -11.76 -3.42 -1.93
N LEU A 136 -12.42 -3.84 -0.86
CA LEU A 136 -13.12 -2.97 0.06
C LEU A 136 -12.29 -2.95 1.35
N PRO A 137 -11.31 -2.04 1.46
CA PRO A 137 -10.48 -1.95 2.63
C PRO A 137 -11.34 -1.51 3.82
N THR A 138 -11.12 -2.18 4.94
CA THR A 138 -11.79 -1.90 6.19
C THR A 138 -10.93 -0.96 7.00
N LEU A 139 -11.50 0.17 7.44
CA LEU A 139 -10.86 1.07 8.40
C LEU A 139 -10.65 0.31 9.73
N LEU A 140 -9.41 0.31 10.21
CA LEU A 140 -9.06 -0.24 11.51
C LEU A 140 -9.24 0.84 12.57
N PHE A 141 -8.47 1.92 12.45
CA PHE A 141 -8.53 3.11 13.30
C PHE A 141 -7.66 4.23 12.69
N GLU A 142 -7.73 5.40 13.31
CA GLU A 142 -6.94 6.57 12.95
C GLU A 142 -6.34 7.20 14.20
N ILE A 143 -5.10 7.67 14.07
CA ILE A 143 -4.40 8.43 15.10
C ILE A 143 -3.97 9.79 14.55
N ASN A 144 -3.76 10.74 15.45
CA ASN A 144 -3.00 11.95 15.17
C ASN A 144 -1.67 11.88 15.91
N TRP A 145 -0.56 11.89 15.17
CA TRP A 145 0.78 11.88 15.77
C TRP A 145 1.04 13.15 16.58
N ALA A 146 0.66 14.31 16.06
CA ALA A 146 0.78 15.58 16.77
C ALA A 146 -0.01 16.70 16.08
N THR A 147 -0.37 17.73 16.86
CA THR A 147 -0.86 19.00 16.35
C THR A 147 0.26 20.04 16.39
N SER A 148 0.88 20.30 15.24
CA SER A 148 2.01 21.25 15.15
C SER A 148 1.57 22.72 15.05
N GLY A 149 0.28 22.96 14.79
CA GLY A 149 -0.32 24.29 14.74
C GLY A 149 -1.80 24.26 14.35
N PRO A 150 -2.49 25.41 14.40
CA PRO A 150 -3.89 25.48 13.99
C PRO A 150 -4.07 25.01 12.54
N GLY A 151 -4.77 23.90 12.35
CA GLY A 151 -4.97 23.29 11.03
C GLY A 151 -3.81 22.42 10.51
N PHE A 152 -2.82 22.11 11.36
CA PHE A 152 -1.70 21.21 11.04
C PHE A 152 -1.70 20.01 12.00
N THR A 153 -2.51 19.02 11.67
CA THR A 153 -2.53 17.69 12.30
C THR A 153 -1.67 16.72 11.46
N TRP A 154 -1.11 15.72 12.13
CA TRP A 154 -0.28 14.68 11.50
C TRP A 154 -1.01 13.34 11.61
N GLU A 155 -2.13 13.24 10.91
CA GLU A 155 -3.00 12.06 10.94
C GLU A 155 -2.36 10.87 10.22
N GLU A 156 -2.48 9.68 10.81
CA GLU A 156 -2.15 8.42 10.16
C GLU A 156 -3.33 7.45 10.32
N ARG A 157 -3.86 6.99 9.18
CA ARG A 157 -5.05 6.14 9.08
C ARG A 157 -4.66 4.74 8.64
N TYR A 158 -5.16 3.72 9.36
CA TYR A 158 -4.85 2.33 9.06
C TYR A 158 -6.03 1.59 8.46
N HIS A 159 -5.78 0.86 7.38
CA HIS A 159 -6.78 -0.03 6.79
C HIS A 159 -6.20 -1.42 6.55
N VAL A 160 -7.10 -2.40 6.54
CA VAL A 160 -6.83 -3.76 6.06
C VAL A 160 -7.68 -4.04 4.83
N GLY A 161 -7.04 -4.47 3.74
CA GLY A 161 -7.73 -4.89 2.52
C GLY A 161 -7.46 -6.35 2.20
N TYR A 162 -8.49 -7.09 1.82
CA TYR A 162 -8.36 -8.47 1.37
C TYR A 162 -8.22 -8.51 -0.17
N ILE A 163 -7.23 -9.27 -0.65
CA ILE A 163 -6.94 -9.46 -2.08
C ILE A 163 -7.25 -10.90 -2.46
N ALA A 164 -8.45 -11.12 -2.99
CA ALA A 164 -8.99 -12.45 -3.25
C ALA A 164 -8.17 -13.28 -4.25
N GLU A 165 -7.51 -12.65 -5.23
CA GLU A 165 -6.69 -13.35 -6.22
C GLU A 165 -5.47 -14.03 -5.59
N TYR A 166 -4.93 -13.44 -4.52
CA TYR A 166 -3.77 -13.96 -3.82
C TYR A 166 -4.11 -14.57 -2.46
N ASP A 167 -5.36 -14.54 -2.02
CA ASP A 167 -5.80 -15.00 -0.69
C ASP A 167 -4.92 -14.43 0.45
N VAL A 168 -4.86 -13.09 0.51
CA VAL A 168 -3.99 -12.37 1.43
C VAL A 168 -4.67 -11.09 1.94
N TYR A 169 -4.42 -10.77 3.21
CA TYR A 169 -4.75 -9.49 3.82
C TYR A 169 -3.53 -8.59 3.78
N ILE A 170 -3.73 -7.34 3.35
CA ILE A 170 -2.70 -6.31 3.27
C ILE A 170 -3.08 -5.19 4.22
N VAL A 171 -2.14 -4.80 5.08
CA VAL A 171 -2.31 -3.68 6.01
C VAL A 171 -1.59 -2.46 5.45
N THR A 172 -2.26 -1.32 5.53
CA THR A 172 -1.80 -0.05 4.98
C THR A 172 -1.77 1.02 6.05
N ALA A 173 -0.83 1.95 5.91
CA ALA A 173 -0.80 3.21 6.64
C ALA A 173 -0.89 4.36 5.62
N SER A 174 -1.84 5.26 5.85
CA SER A 174 -2.04 6.47 5.05
C SER A 174 -1.79 7.69 5.92
N GLN A 175 -0.80 8.49 5.56
CA GLN A 175 -0.37 9.70 6.27
C GLN A 175 -0.31 10.88 5.32
N ASP A 176 -0.29 12.09 5.86
CA ASP A 176 0.14 13.24 5.09
C ASP A 176 1.65 13.17 4.86
N SER A 177 2.06 13.14 3.60
CA SER A 177 3.47 13.13 3.21
C SER A 177 3.99 14.55 3.01
N ASP A 178 5.24 14.78 3.41
CA ASP A 178 6.02 15.96 3.01
C ASP A 178 6.51 15.86 1.55
N ASP A 179 6.34 14.70 0.91
CA ASP A 179 6.67 14.47 -0.48
C ASP A 179 5.54 14.95 -1.41
N VAL A 180 5.85 15.97 -2.22
CA VAL A 180 4.97 16.52 -3.26
C VAL A 180 4.56 15.51 -4.35
N TYR A 181 5.24 14.36 -4.46
CA TYR A 181 4.86 13.29 -5.40
C TYR A 181 3.80 12.34 -4.84
N GLY A 182 3.40 12.49 -3.57
CA GLY A 182 2.25 11.78 -3.02
C GLY A 182 2.52 10.38 -2.49
N PHE A 183 3.68 10.22 -1.84
CA PHE A 183 4.00 9.08 -0.97
C PHE A 183 3.19 9.11 0.34
N CYS A 184 1.88 9.29 0.23
CA CYS A 184 0.95 9.38 1.35
C CYS A 184 0.51 7.99 1.85
N ASP A 185 0.52 6.97 0.99
CA ASP A 185 0.09 5.62 1.36
C ASP A 185 1.24 4.63 1.28
N ILE A 186 1.30 3.70 2.22
CA ILE A 186 2.28 2.61 2.20
C ILE A 186 1.68 1.32 2.72
N CYS A 187 2.01 0.20 2.07
CA CYS A 187 1.77 -1.11 2.63
C CYS A 187 2.81 -1.40 3.69
N ILE A 188 2.35 -1.64 4.92
CA ILE A 188 3.21 -1.86 6.08
C ILE A 188 3.38 -3.34 6.42
N GLY A 189 2.54 -4.21 5.86
CA GLY A 189 2.68 -5.66 6.00
C GLY A 189 1.51 -6.43 5.41
N HIS A 190 1.59 -7.75 5.49
CA HIS A 190 0.55 -8.66 5.01
C HIS A 190 0.52 -9.97 5.80
N PHE A 191 -0.60 -10.69 5.72
CA PHE A 191 -0.78 -12.00 6.34
C PHE A 191 -1.81 -12.86 5.59
N ARG A 192 -1.80 -14.16 5.85
CA ARG A 192 -2.66 -15.19 5.24
C ARG A 192 -3.36 -15.99 6.33
N ASP A 193 -4.37 -16.79 5.96
CA ASP A 193 -5.00 -17.78 6.84
C ASP A 193 -5.45 -17.21 8.20
N SER A 194 -6.20 -16.11 8.18
CA SER A 194 -6.60 -15.42 9.41
C SER A 194 -7.99 -15.82 9.88
N GLU A 195 -8.09 -16.16 11.17
CA GLU A 195 -9.37 -16.31 11.88
C GLU A 195 -9.88 -14.95 12.41
N ASP A 196 -8.97 -14.03 12.72
CA ASP A 196 -9.24 -12.68 13.22
C ASP A 196 -8.28 -11.67 12.59
N HIS A 197 -8.66 -11.21 11.40
CA HIS A 197 -7.86 -10.30 10.59
C HIS A 197 -7.67 -8.92 11.24
N ILE A 198 -8.52 -8.54 12.20
CA ILE A 198 -8.34 -7.30 12.94
C ILE A 198 -7.15 -7.46 13.90
N ASN A 199 -7.16 -8.50 14.74
CA ASN A 199 -6.05 -8.77 15.66
C ASN A 199 -4.71 -9.02 14.94
N ASP A 200 -4.72 -9.72 13.80
CA ASP A 200 -3.49 -9.91 13.02
C ASP A 200 -2.99 -8.61 12.40
N SER A 201 -3.88 -7.70 12.01
CA SER A 201 -3.50 -6.36 11.55
C SER A 201 -2.86 -5.53 12.65
N MET A 202 -3.33 -5.64 13.90
CA MET A 202 -2.77 -4.91 15.04
C MET A 202 -1.28 -5.26 15.28
N LYS A 203 -0.89 -6.53 15.08
CA LYS A 203 0.52 -6.95 15.19
C LYS A 203 1.40 -6.24 14.17
N ILE A 204 0.94 -6.16 12.91
CA ILE A 204 1.67 -5.46 11.84
C ILE A 204 1.78 -3.96 12.14
N ILE A 205 0.74 -3.34 12.70
CA ILE A 205 0.79 -1.92 13.09
C ILE A 205 1.73 -1.71 14.28
N SER A 206 1.76 -2.63 15.24
CA SER A 206 2.73 -2.62 16.35
C SER A 206 4.17 -2.69 15.84
N ASP A 207 4.46 -3.56 14.87
CA ASP A 207 5.78 -3.66 14.23
C ASP A 207 6.13 -2.38 13.46
N TRP A 208 5.16 -1.80 12.75
CA TRP A 208 5.31 -0.52 12.04
C TRP A 208 5.69 0.61 13.00
N TRP A 209 4.98 0.75 14.12
CA TRP A 209 5.28 1.74 15.15
C TRP A 209 6.64 1.51 15.81
N ASN A 210 6.97 0.26 16.14
CA ASN A 210 8.30 -0.11 16.62
C ASN A 210 9.41 0.31 15.66
N GLY A 211 9.19 0.16 14.35
CA GLY A 211 10.10 0.66 13.31
C GLY A 211 10.34 2.17 13.43
N LYS A 212 9.26 2.96 13.57
CA LYS A 212 9.34 4.41 13.77
C LYS A 212 10.11 4.79 15.05
N VAL A 213 9.85 4.08 16.15
CA VAL A 213 10.58 4.26 17.42
C VAL A 213 12.06 3.97 17.26
N GLN A 214 12.42 2.88 16.59
CA GLN A 214 13.82 2.49 16.40
C GLN A 214 14.58 3.41 15.43
N GLU A 215 13.92 3.87 14.38
CA GLU A 215 14.55 4.69 13.34
C GLU A 215 14.80 6.13 13.79
N TYR A 216 13.82 6.75 14.45
CA TYR A 216 13.90 8.18 14.80
C TYR A 216 13.37 8.53 16.20
N GLY A 217 13.11 7.54 17.06
CA GLY A 217 12.71 7.79 18.45
C GLY A 217 11.31 8.39 18.58
N ALA A 218 10.38 7.95 17.74
CA ALA A 218 9.00 8.41 17.77
C ALA A 218 8.39 8.33 19.19
N GLU A 219 7.75 9.40 19.64
CA GLU A 219 6.94 9.41 20.86
C GLU A 219 5.56 8.80 20.59
N ILE A 220 4.81 8.51 21.66
CA ILE A 220 3.41 8.07 21.53
C ILE A 220 2.62 9.18 20.83
N TYR A 221 1.71 8.78 19.94
CA TYR A 221 0.79 9.69 19.25
C TYR A 221 -0.03 10.54 20.25
N GLU A 222 -0.52 11.71 19.80
CA GLU A 222 -1.27 12.64 20.64
C GLU A 222 -2.66 12.11 20.99
N ASP A 223 -3.41 11.64 19.98
CA ASP A 223 -4.80 11.21 20.13
C ASP A 223 -5.19 10.08 19.16
N ILE A 224 -6.18 9.26 19.55
CA ILE A 224 -6.94 8.40 18.64
C ILE A 224 -8.11 9.24 18.10
N THR A 225 -8.11 9.51 16.80
CA THR A 225 -9.07 10.43 16.16
C THR A 225 -10.30 9.72 15.60
N ASP A 226 -10.16 8.46 15.19
CA ASP A 226 -11.27 7.63 14.73
C ASP A 226 -11.09 6.16 15.11
N VAL A 227 -12.20 5.48 15.38
CA VAL A 227 -12.25 4.06 15.72
C VAL A 227 -13.07 3.37 14.65
N GLY A 228 -12.40 2.54 13.85
CA GLY A 228 -13.04 1.71 12.84
C GLY A 228 -13.42 0.34 13.42
N SER A 229 -12.86 -0.70 12.82
CA SER A 229 -13.13 -2.09 13.22
C SER A 229 -12.26 -2.58 14.38
N ALA A 230 -11.15 -1.90 14.66
CA ALA A 230 -10.36 -2.16 15.87
C ALA A 230 -11.04 -1.53 17.08
N THR A 231 -10.96 -2.19 18.24
CA THR A 231 -11.44 -1.64 19.51
C THR A 231 -10.38 -0.77 20.16
N ILE A 232 -10.79 0.17 21.01
CA ILE A 232 -9.87 0.99 21.81
C ILE A 232 -8.92 0.12 22.64
N ASP A 233 -9.42 -0.98 23.22
CA ASP A 233 -8.58 -1.90 24.01
C ASP A 233 -7.48 -2.55 23.16
N GLN A 234 -7.76 -2.89 21.90
CA GLN A 234 -6.76 -3.42 20.97
C GLN A 234 -5.70 -2.37 20.63
N ILE A 235 -6.13 -1.12 20.39
CA ILE A 235 -5.24 0.00 20.05
C ILE A 235 -4.33 0.32 21.25
N LEU A 236 -4.90 0.44 22.44
CA LEU A 236 -4.14 0.67 23.67
C LEU A 236 -3.22 -0.50 23.99
N GLY A 237 -3.63 -1.73 23.70
CA GLY A 237 -2.81 -2.93 23.86
C GLY A 237 -1.50 -2.84 23.08
N ILE A 238 -1.57 -2.57 21.76
CA ILE A 238 -0.35 -2.42 20.96
C ILE A 238 0.43 -1.14 21.30
N THR A 239 -0.24 -0.09 21.77
CA THR A 239 0.43 1.13 22.23
C THR A 239 1.33 0.83 23.44
N ALA A 240 0.81 0.08 24.42
CA ALA A 240 1.59 -0.37 25.57
C ALA A 240 2.73 -1.31 25.16
N GLU A 241 2.52 -2.20 24.20
CA GLU A 241 3.59 -3.09 23.72
C GLU A 241 4.77 -2.32 23.11
N VAL A 242 4.51 -1.26 22.35
CA VAL A 242 5.54 -0.48 21.66
C VAL A 242 6.29 0.45 22.62
N TRP A 243 5.59 1.18 23.48
CA TRP A 243 6.20 2.23 24.31
C TRP A 243 6.34 1.88 25.80
N GLU A 244 5.68 0.84 26.32
CA GLU A 244 5.67 0.49 27.75
C GLU A 244 6.44 -0.80 28.11
N GLY A 245 7.00 -1.56 27.15
CA GLY A 245 7.82 -2.77 27.44
C GLY A 245 9.34 -2.47 27.52
N SER A 246 10.14 -2.79 28.54
CA SER A 246 10.01 -3.64 29.74
C SER A 246 10.68 -2.96 30.96
N GLU A 247 9.90 -2.39 31.87
CA GLU A 247 10.40 -2.07 33.22
C GLU A 247 10.52 -3.37 34.05
N SER A 248 11.50 -4.21 33.73
CA SER A 248 12.02 -5.20 34.68
C SER A 248 13.51 -5.39 34.49
N ASP A 249 14.26 -5.01 35.53
CA ASP A 249 15.66 -5.33 35.79
C ASP A 249 16.74 -4.28 35.42
N SER A 250 16.53 -3.04 35.87
CA SER A 250 17.65 -2.16 36.25
C SER A 250 17.57 -1.75 37.72
N GLY A 251 17.37 -2.74 38.59
CA GLY A 251 17.72 -2.55 40.00
C GLY A 251 19.23 -2.30 40.12
N PRO A 252 19.69 -1.34 40.94
CA PRO A 252 21.11 -1.15 41.15
C PRO A 252 21.73 -2.45 41.70
N PRO A 253 22.94 -2.84 41.26
CA PRO A 253 23.55 -4.09 41.72
C PRO A 253 23.69 -4.09 43.25
N PRO A 254 23.46 -5.24 43.91
CA PRO A 254 23.61 -5.35 45.36
C PRO A 254 25.04 -5.02 45.80
N PRO A 255 25.22 -4.55 47.05
CA PRO A 255 26.45 -3.92 47.54
C PRO A 255 27.69 -4.82 47.52
#